data_AF-A0A4R0MT63-F1
#
_entry.id   AF-A0A4R0MT63-F1
#
_cell.length_a   1.000
_cell.length_b   1.000
_cell.length_c   1.000
_cell.angle_alpha   90.00
_cell.angle_beta   90.00
_cell.angle_gamma   90.00
#
_symmetry.space_group_name_H-M   'P 1'
#
loop_
_entity.id
_entity.type
_entity.pdbx_description
1 polymer ?
#
loop_
_entity_poly.entity_id
_entity_poly.type
_entity_poly.pdbx_seq_one_letter_code
_entity_poly.pdbx_strand_id
1 'polypeptide(L)'
;MENNIMKHFFHRTYYFWLITRIIFIAGAILDSGRMFDKGLDTLDVFINCSIIIYLVLMIYNTINEFRNALSSAVTKYIVGVLSLVLAVAIIVVVATHDSRLMVLATCFVIWIVLLGIFDLSILNRSDETKEKIEGE
;
A
#
# COMPACT_ATOMS: atom_id res chain seq x y z
N MET A 1 29.69 7.99 -14.47
CA MET A 1 28.61 8.94 -14.82
C MET A 1 27.23 8.28 -14.77
N GLU A 2 27.07 7.05 -15.27
CA GLU A 2 25.86 6.20 -15.13
C GLU A 2 25.30 6.09 -13.70
N ASN A 3 26.20 6.00 -12.71
CA ASN A 3 25.83 5.81 -11.31
C ASN A 3 25.03 6.99 -10.71
N ASN A 4 25.15 8.20 -11.28
CA ASN A 4 24.35 9.37 -10.84
C ASN A 4 22.97 9.42 -11.51
N ILE A 5 22.85 8.96 -12.75
CA ILE A 5 21.58 8.93 -13.49
C ILE A 5 20.63 7.91 -12.86
N MET A 6 21.14 6.71 -12.53
CA MET A 6 20.34 5.67 -11.89
C MET A 6 19.87 6.06 -10.49
N LYS A 7 20.71 6.76 -9.70
CA LYS A 7 20.31 7.28 -8.39
C LYS A 7 19.20 8.33 -8.50
N HIS A 8 19.32 9.23 -9.47
CA HIS A 8 18.34 10.30 -9.66
C HIS A 8 17.00 9.79 -10.20
N PHE A 9 17.01 8.81 -11.10
CA PHE A 9 15.80 8.13 -11.56
C PHE A 9 15.10 7.42 -10.39
N PHE A 10 15.85 6.65 -9.60
CA PHE A 10 15.31 5.95 -8.44
C PHE A 10 14.71 6.91 -7.40
N HIS A 11 15.38 8.03 -7.13
CA HIS A 11 14.89 9.04 -6.20
C HIS A 11 13.56 9.66 -6.67
N ARG A 12 13.44 9.95 -7.97
CA ARG A 12 12.18 10.44 -8.56
C ARG A 12 11.07 9.41 -8.51
N THR A 13 11.36 8.15 -8.84
CA THR A 13 10.40 7.05 -8.76
C THR A 13 9.93 6.82 -7.33
N TYR A 14 10.84 6.88 -6.36
CA TYR A 14 10.51 6.76 -4.94
C TYR A 14 9.50 7.82 -4.48
N TYR A 15 9.74 9.11 -4.78
CA TYR A 15 8.81 10.17 -4.40
C TYR A 15 7.48 10.09 -5.15
N PHE A 16 7.48 9.66 -6.42
CA PHE A 16 6.25 9.42 -7.16
C PHE A 16 5.35 8.40 -6.44
N TRP A 17 5.92 7.28 -6.00
CA TRP A 17 5.18 6.25 -5.26
C TRP A 17 4.75 6.73 -3.87
N LEU A 18 5.60 7.48 -3.19
CA LEU A 18 5.27 8.07 -1.89
C LEU A 18 4.08 9.04 -1.99
N ILE A 19 4.09 9.95 -2.96
CA ILE A 19 2.98 10.89 -3.22
C ILE A 19 1.71 10.11 -3.57
N THR A 20 1.82 9.13 -4.46
CA THR A 20 0.72 8.25 -4.86
C THR A 20 0.10 7.53 -3.65
N ARG A 21 0.92 7.03 -2.72
CA ARG A 21 0.47 6.42 -1.47
C ARG A 21 -0.28 7.43 -0.57
N ILE A 22 0.23 8.66 -0.44
CA ILE A 22 -0.43 9.71 0.35
C ILE A 22 -1.81 10.06 -0.23
N ILE A 23 -1.90 10.18 -1.56
CA ILE A 23 -3.18 10.42 -2.24
C ILE A 23 -4.15 9.25 -1.97
N PHE A 24 -3.67 8.02 -2.05
CA PHE A 24 -4.46 6.83 -1.74
C PHE A 24 -4.98 6.85 -0.30
N ILE A 25 -4.11 7.12 0.68
CA ILE A 25 -4.47 7.24 2.11
C ILE A 25 -5.57 8.29 2.29
N ALA A 26 -5.37 9.49 1.72
CA ALA A 26 -6.32 10.59 1.86
C ALA A 26 -7.69 10.22 1.28
N GLY A 27 -7.73 9.63 0.08
CA GLY A 27 -8.96 9.16 -0.55
C GLY A 27 -9.68 8.10 0.28
N ALA A 28 -8.93 7.10 0.78
CA ALA A 28 -9.49 6.00 1.53
C ALA A 28 -10.01 6.41 2.93
N ILE A 29 -9.39 7.40 3.58
CA ILE A 29 -9.91 7.97 4.84
C ILE A 29 -11.24 8.69 4.60
N LEU A 30 -11.32 9.50 3.52
CA LEU A 30 -12.55 10.23 3.17
C LEU A 30 -13.72 9.28 2.88
N ASP A 31 -13.43 8.13 2.25
CA ASP A 31 -14.44 7.12 1.95
C ASP A 31 -14.84 6.31 3.19
N SER A 32 -13.87 5.91 4.01
CA SER A 32 -14.10 5.15 5.26
C SER A 32 -15.00 5.90 6.25
N GLY A 33 -14.94 7.24 6.29
CA GLY A 33 -15.82 8.06 7.11
C GLY A 33 -17.31 7.95 6.76
N ARG A 34 -17.64 7.48 5.56
CA ARG A 34 -19.02 7.30 5.08
C ARG A 34 -19.57 5.89 5.30
N MET A 35 -18.73 4.95 5.75
CA MET A 35 -19.09 3.53 5.87
C MET A 35 -19.96 3.23 7.10
N PHE A 36 -19.86 4.02 8.18
CA PHE A 36 -20.56 3.75 9.44
C PHE A 36 -22.06 4.08 9.44
N ASP A 37 -22.57 4.75 8.40
CA ASP A 37 -23.96 5.25 8.34
C ASP A 37 -24.98 4.25 7.75
N LYS A 38 -24.55 3.07 7.29
CA LYS A 38 -25.45 2.06 6.69
C LYS A 38 -25.48 0.80 7.54
N GLY A 39 -26.65 0.18 7.64
CA GLY A 39 -26.78 -1.16 8.22
C GLY A 39 -25.98 -2.14 7.37
N LEU A 40 -24.76 -2.44 7.81
CA LEU A 40 -23.79 -3.24 7.08
C LEU A 40 -24.01 -4.73 7.37
N ASP A 41 -23.91 -5.54 6.32
CA ASP A 41 -23.86 -6.99 6.46
C ASP A 41 -22.53 -7.39 7.14
N THR A 42 -22.49 -8.56 7.78
CA THR A 42 -21.35 -9.00 8.61
C THR A 42 -20.06 -9.10 7.79
N LEU A 43 -20.18 -9.46 6.51
CA LEU A 43 -19.07 -9.57 5.57
C LEU A 43 -18.51 -8.18 5.22
N ASP A 44 -19.37 -7.19 4.98
CA ASP A 44 -18.97 -5.82 4.68
C ASP A 44 -18.24 -5.18 5.87
N VAL A 45 -18.73 -5.42 7.09
CA VAL A 45 -18.06 -4.95 8.32
C VAL A 45 -16.64 -5.53 8.41
N PHE A 46 -16.46 -6.81 8.12
CA PHE A 46 -15.16 -7.46 8.18
C PHE A 46 -14.17 -6.88 7.17
N ILE A 47 -14.62 -6.65 5.93
CA ILE A 47 -13.80 -6.04 4.88
C ILE A 47 -13.43 -4.60 5.25
N ASN A 48 -14.41 -3.81 5.70
CA ASN A 48 -14.19 -2.42 6.06
C ASN A 48 -13.19 -2.31 7.22
N CYS A 49 -13.33 -3.15 8.24
CA CYS A 49 -12.38 -3.23 9.35
C CYS A 49 -10.97 -3.61 8.86
N SER A 50 -10.87 -4.57 7.94
CA SER A 50 -9.59 -4.98 7.34
C SER A 50 -8.92 -3.85 6.56
N ILE A 51 -9.71 -3.06 5.81
CA ILE A 51 -9.23 -1.88 5.09
C ILE A 51 -8.74 -0.80 6.07
N ILE A 52 -9.44 -0.57 7.18
CA ILE A 52 -9.02 0.39 8.22
C ILE A 52 -7.70 -0.03 8.85
N ILE A 53 -7.54 -1.31 9.21
CA ILE A 53 -6.27 -1.84 9.76
C ILE A 53 -5.14 -1.62 8.76
N TYR A 54 -5.37 -1.94 7.50
CA TYR A 54 -4.40 -1.72 6.43
C TYR A 54 -4.03 -0.23 6.28
N LEU A 55 -5.01 0.67 6.32
CA LEU A 55 -4.79 2.12 6.26
C LEU A 55 -3.92 2.61 7.41
N VAL A 56 -4.19 2.16 8.64
CA VAL A 56 -3.38 2.52 9.82
C VAL A 56 -1.93 2.07 9.65
N LEU A 57 -1.70 0.84 9.19
CA LEU A 57 -0.34 0.32 8.93
C LEU A 57 0.38 1.11 7.83
N MET A 58 -0.33 1.46 6.77
CA MET A 58 0.23 2.22 5.65
C MET A 58 0.57 3.66 6.05
N ILE A 59 -0.27 4.31 6.88
CA ILE A 59 0.02 5.61 7.49
C ILE A 59 1.26 5.52 8.38
N TYR A 60 1.31 4.51 9.25
CA TYR A 60 2.45 4.28 10.14
C TYR A 60 3.76 4.11 9.35
N ASN A 61 3.75 3.29 8.29
CA ASN A 61 4.91 3.12 7.41
C ASN A 61 5.33 4.43 6.75
N THR A 62 4.37 5.20 6.23
CA THR A 62 4.62 6.47 5.56
C THR A 62 5.24 7.50 6.51
N ILE A 63 4.72 7.61 7.74
CA ILE A 63 5.28 8.50 8.77
C ILE A 63 6.70 8.09 9.13
N ASN A 64 6.97 6.79 9.30
CA ASN A 64 8.31 6.31 9.62
C ASN A 64 9.31 6.59 8.48
N GLU A 65 8.87 6.46 7.23
CA GLU A 65 9.68 6.84 6.06
C GLU A 65 10.02 8.33 6.06
N PHE A 66 9.07 9.21 6.40
CA PHE A 66 9.34 10.64 6.52
C PHE A 66 10.29 11.00 7.67
N ARG A 67 10.24 10.23 8.76
CA ARG A 67 11.11 10.44 9.92
C ARG A 67 12.54 9.92 9.70
N ASN A 68 12.85 9.35 8.52
CA ASN A 68 14.08 8.60 8.26
C ASN A 68 14.35 7.53 9.33
N ALA A 69 13.32 7.09 10.05
CA ALA A 69 13.44 5.96 10.94
C ALA A 69 13.53 4.72 10.06
N LEU A 70 14.38 3.76 10.42
CA LEU A 70 14.30 2.44 9.81
C LEU A 70 12.90 1.88 10.11
N SER A 71 11.97 2.06 9.18
CA SER A 71 10.73 1.29 9.20
C SER A 71 11.14 -0.18 9.19
N SER A 72 10.57 -0.96 10.11
CA SER A 72 10.90 -2.37 10.22
C SER A 72 10.59 -3.05 8.89
N ALA A 73 11.56 -3.80 8.37
CA ALA A 73 11.42 -4.67 7.21
C ALA A 73 10.12 -5.49 7.26
N VAL A 74 9.79 -5.96 8.47
CA VAL A 74 8.58 -6.71 8.79
C VAL A 74 7.32 -5.91 8.48
N THR A 75 7.25 -4.62 8.84
CA THR A 75 6.05 -3.81 8.61
C THR A 75 5.83 -3.53 7.12
N LYS A 76 6.90 -3.34 6.34
CA LYS A 76 6.82 -3.20 4.88
C LYS A 76 6.32 -4.48 4.22
N TYR A 77 6.84 -5.63 4.67
CA TYR A 77 6.38 -6.94 4.21
C TYR A 77 4.89 -7.15 4.50
N ILE A 78 4.45 -6.89 5.74
CA ILE A 78 3.04 -7.04 6.14
C ILE A 78 2.14 -6.15 5.30
N VAL A 79 2.49 -4.88 5.10
CA VAL A 79 1.70 -3.95 4.26
C VAL A 79 1.66 -4.43 2.81
N GLY A 80 2.79 -4.85 2.26
CA GLY A 80 2.88 -5.42 0.91
C GLY A 80 1.97 -6.63 0.72
N VAL A 81 2.02 -7.61 1.63
CA VAL A 81 1.17 -8.81 1.57
C VAL A 81 -0.32 -8.47 1.76
N LEU A 82 -0.65 -7.61 2.74
CA LEU A 82 -2.03 -7.19 2.99
C LEU A 82 -2.65 -6.50 1.77
N SER A 83 -1.88 -5.71 1.05
CA SER A 83 -2.36 -5.05 -0.17
C SER A 83 -2.81 -6.06 -1.24
N LEU A 84 -2.07 -7.17 -1.40
CA LEU A 84 -2.42 -8.23 -2.35
C LEU A 84 -3.68 -8.99 -1.91
N VAL A 85 -3.81 -9.27 -0.60
CA VAL A 85 -4.99 -9.92 -0.04
C VAL A 85 -6.23 -9.03 -0.21
N LEU A 86 -6.11 -7.74 0.08
CA LEU A 86 -7.20 -6.77 -0.08
C LEU A 86 -7.59 -6.59 -1.54
N ALA A 87 -6.63 -6.58 -2.46
CA ALA A 87 -6.89 -6.52 -3.89
C ALA A 87 -7.84 -7.66 -4.34
N VAL A 88 -7.58 -8.89 -3.90
CA VAL A 88 -8.44 -10.04 -4.21
C VAL A 88 -9.82 -9.86 -3.56
N ALA A 89 -9.87 -9.47 -2.29
CA ALA A 89 -11.12 -9.27 -1.57
C ALA A 89 -12.03 -8.22 -2.26
N ILE A 90 -11.48 -7.09 -2.69
CA ILE A 90 -12.22 -6.03 -3.37
C ILE A 90 -12.83 -6.54 -4.69
N ILE A 91 -12.08 -7.31 -5.49
CA ILE A 91 -12.63 -7.88 -6.74
C ILE A 91 -13.81 -8.79 -6.45
N VAL A 92 -13.69 -9.68 -5.46
CA VAL A 92 -14.75 -10.63 -5.11
C VAL A 92 -16.02 -9.91 -4.66
N VAL A 93 -15.88 -8.88 -3.83
CA VAL A 93 -17.01 -8.09 -3.32
C VAL A 93 -17.70 -7.34 -4.44
N VAL A 94 -16.93 -6.66 -5.30
CA VAL A 94 -17.51 -5.89 -6.39
C VAL A 94 -18.16 -6.79 -7.44
N ALA A 95 -17.55 -7.94 -7.73
CA ALA A 95 -18.13 -8.94 -8.63
C ALA A 95 -19.47 -9.49 -8.11
N THR A 96 -19.65 -9.58 -6.79
CA THR A 96 -20.86 -10.15 -6.16
C THR A 96 -21.96 -9.11 -5.90
N HIS A 97 -21.61 -7.84 -5.68
CA HIS A 97 -22.58 -6.79 -5.31
C HIS A 97 -23.04 -5.92 -6.49
N ASP A 98 -22.11 -5.36 -7.27
CA ASP A 98 -22.44 -4.52 -8.43
C ASP A 98 -21.35 -4.56 -9.49
N SER A 99 -21.58 -5.38 -10.51
CA SER A 99 -20.66 -5.55 -11.64
C SER A 99 -20.46 -4.28 -12.46
N ARG A 100 -21.31 -3.25 -12.33
CA ARG A 100 -21.10 -1.96 -12.99
C ARG A 100 -19.88 -1.22 -12.44
N LEU A 101 -19.50 -1.49 -11.19
CA LEU A 101 -18.32 -0.91 -10.56
C LEU A 101 -17.03 -1.71 -10.84
N MET A 102 -17.12 -2.83 -11.57
CA MET A 102 -16.00 -3.74 -11.82
C MET A 102 -14.79 -3.05 -12.48
N VAL A 103 -15.03 -2.13 -13.43
CA VAL A 103 -13.95 -1.39 -14.11
C VAL A 103 -13.20 -0.50 -13.12
N LEU A 104 -13.93 0.26 -12.29
CA LEU A 104 -13.34 1.13 -11.28
C LEU A 104 -12.60 0.31 -10.21
N ALA A 105 -13.21 -0.78 -9.76
CA ALA A 105 -12.60 -1.70 -8.81
C ALA A 105 -11.31 -2.32 -9.35
N THR A 106 -11.27 -2.68 -10.63
CA THR A 106 -10.07 -3.21 -11.28
C THR A 106 -8.95 -2.16 -11.32
N CYS A 107 -9.25 -0.92 -11.70
CA CYS A 107 -8.28 0.17 -11.65
C CYS A 107 -7.73 0.40 -10.23
N PHE A 108 -8.61 0.35 -9.24
CA PHE A 108 -8.24 0.50 -7.83
C PHE A 108 -7.38 -0.65 -7.32
N VAL A 109 -7.71 -1.88 -7.73
CA VAL A 109 -6.96 -3.09 -7.41
C VAL A 109 -5.57 -3.07 -8.03
N ILE A 110 -5.45 -2.67 -9.30
CA ILE A 110 -4.15 -2.48 -9.93
C ILE A 110 -3.32 -1.47 -9.13
N TRP A 111 -3.94 -0.37 -8.70
CA TRP A 111 -3.26 0.64 -7.90
C TRP A 111 -2.78 0.09 -6.55
N ILE A 112 -3.62 -0.64 -5.81
CA ILE A 112 -3.24 -1.28 -4.54
C ILE A 112 -2.09 -2.27 -4.75
N VAL A 113 -2.19 -3.12 -5.76
CA VAL A 113 -1.16 -4.13 -6.07
C VAL A 113 0.17 -3.44 -6.38
N LEU A 114 0.15 -2.38 -7.18
CA LEU A 114 1.35 -1.61 -7.50
C LEU A 114 1.99 -0.96 -6.26
N LEU A 115 1.19 -0.43 -5.34
CA LEU A 115 1.67 0.09 -4.06
C LEU A 115 2.30 -1.03 -3.20
N GLY A 116 1.66 -2.20 -3.16
CA GLY A 116 2.17 -3.38 -2.47
C GLY A 116 3.51 -3.88 -2.99
N ILE A 117 3.62 -4.01 -4.32
CA ILE A 117 4.85 -4.40 -5.00
C ILE A 117 5.95 -3.37 -4.72
N PHE A 118 5.62 -2.07 -4.71
CA PHE A 118 6.58 -1.02 -4.37
C PHE A 118 7.11 -1.18 -2.93
N ASP A 119 6.24 -1.45 -1.96
CA ASP A 119 6.65 -1.71 -0.56
C ASP A 119 7.57 -2.93 -0.43
N LEU A 120 7.25 -4.02 -1.12
CA LEU A 120 8.09 -5.23 -1.16
C LEU A 120 9.42 -5.01 -1.89
N SER A 121 9.43 -4.17 -2.93
CA SER A 121 10.64 -3.90 -3.72
C SER A 121 11.64 -3.05 -2.94
N ILE A 122 11.16 -2.10 -2.13
CA ILE A 122 12.04 -1.32 -1.25
C ILE A 122 12.67 -2.20 -0.17
N LEU A 123 11.91 -3.15 0.37
CA LEU A 123 12.38 -4.09 1.38
C LEU A 123 13.59 -4.91 0.89
N ASN A 124 13.46 -5.55 -0.29
CA ASN A 124 14.53 -6.39 -0.85
C ASN A 124 15.84 -5.62 -0.98
N ARG A 125 15.76 -4.31 -1.27
CA ARG A 125 16.93 -3.44 -1.45
C ARG A 125 17.54 -2.95 -0.13
N SER A 126 16.75 -2.78 0.92
CA SER A 126 17.29 -2.42 2.24
C SER A 126 18.08 -3.56 2.88
N ASP A 127 17.69 -4.81 2.61
CA ASP A 127 18.38 -5.99 3.13
C ASP A 127 19.71 -6.23 2.38
N GLU A 128 19.73 -6.10 1.04
CA GLU A 128 20.97 -6.14 0.23
C GLU A 128 22.01 -5.09 0.67
N THR A 129 21.55 -3.93 1.15
CA THR A 129 22.45 -2.85 1.61
C THR A 129 23.02 -3.13 2.99
N LYS A 130 22.27 -3.82 3.86
CA LYS A 130 22.74 -4.21 5.20
C LYS A 130 23.73 -5.37 5.15
N GLU A 131 23.47 -6.39 4.33
CA GLU A 131 24.40 -7.52 4.15
C GLU A 131 25.78 -7.06 3.64
N LYS A 132 25.83 -6.03 2.80
CA LYS A 132 27.11 -5.44 2.35
C LYS A 132 27.90 -4.71 3.43
N ILE A 133 27.24 -4.22 4.48
CA ILE A 133 27.89 -3.46 5.56
C ILE A 133 28.33 -4.39 6.70
N GLU A 134 27.61 -5.49 6.92
CA GLU A 134 27.96 -6.50 7.95
C GLU A 134 28.90 -7.60 7.44
N GLY A 135 29.09 -7.70 6.12
CA GLY A 135 30.02 -8.63 5.47
C GLY A 135 31.43 -8.08 5.17
N GLU A 136 31.69 -6.80 5.49
CA GLU A 136 33.03 -6.17 5.50
C GLU A 136 33.56 -6.03 6.94
#